data_AF-A0A5C2HDZ4-F1
#
_entry.id   AF-A0A5C2HDZ4-F1
#
_cell.length_a   1.000
_cell.length_b   1.000
_cell.length_c   1.000
_cell.angle_alpha   90.00
_cell.angle_beta   90.00
_cell.angle_gamma   90.00
#
_symmetry.space_group_name_H-M   'P 1'
#
loop_
_entity.id
_entity.type
_entity.pdbx_description
1 polymer ?
#
loop_
_entity_poly.entity_id
_entity_poly.type
_entity_poly.pdbx_seq_one_letter_code
_entity_poly.pdbx_strand_id
1 'polypeptide(L)'
;MEVLIVIIILAVVFAFFSPKMLQFINFGEKSQLKVDFALINSALAQNRAKNDLLQNSINLYQLDSARVNIKNEKLFSNILQKDIKSTTTIEKQSGSWAKVGNKDYIFFTKTQEYEFSLKDGFFECISQKEICENLD
;
A
#
# COMPACT_ATOMS: atom_id res chain seq x y z
N MET A 1 -40.84 -25.11 -10.88
CA MET A 1 -40.93 -23.63 -11.04
C MET A 1 -40.30 -22.91 -9.85
N GLU A 2 -40.55 -23.37 -8.62
CA GLU A 2 -40.01 -22.79 -7.37
C GLU A 2 -38.48 -22.66 -7.36
N VAL A 3 -37.74 -23.70 -7.75
CA VAL A 3 -36.26 -23.66 -7.79
C VAL A 3 -35.72 -22.60 -8.76
N LEU A 4 -36.37 -22.42 -9.92
CA LEU A 4 -35.99 -21.38 -10.89
C LEU A 4 -36.21 -19.98 -10.32
N ILE A 5 -37.33 -19.78 -9.61
CA ILE A 5 -37.63 -18.50 -8.96
C ILE A 5 -36.59 -18.18 -7.87
N VAL A 6 -36.19 -19.16 -7.06
CA VAL A 6 -35.16 -18.99 -6.03
C VAL A 6 -33.81 -18.59 -6.63
N ILE A 7 -33.39 -19.24 -7.72
CA ILE A 7 -32.13 -18.91 -8.42
C ILE A 7 -32.18 -17.48 -8.98
N ILE A 8 -33.32 -17.08 -9.57
CA ILE A 8 -33.50 -15.72 -10.10
C ILE A 8 -33.43 -14.67 -8.99
N ILE A 9 -34.12 -14.91 -7.87
CA ILE A 9 -34.09 -14.00 -6.71
C ILE A 9 -32.65 -13.86 -6.18
N LEU A 10 -31.92 -14.98 -6.02
CA LEU A 10 -30.53 -14.94 -5.60
C LEU A 10 -29.66 -14.16 -6.57
N ALA A 11 -29.78 -14.41 -7.88
CA ALA A 11 -29.00 -13.71 -8.90
C ALA A 11 -29.24 -12.18 -8.87
N VAL A 12 -30.49 -11.76 -8.72
CA VAL A 12 -30.85 -10.34 -8.59
C VAL A 12 -30.23 -9.73 -7.33
N VAL A 13 -30.36 -10.40 -6.17
CA VAL A 13 -29.77 -9.93 -4.92
C VAL A 13 -28.25 -9.80 -5.06
N PHE A 14 -27.56 -10.79 -5.61
CA PHE A 14 -26.11 -10.72 -5.82
C PHE A 14 -25.69 -9.58 -6.77
N ALA A 15 -26.45 -9.36 -7.85
CA ALA A 15 -26.18 -8.28 -8.79
C ALA A 15 -26.22 -6.91 -8.09
N PHE A 16 -27.21 -6.66 -7.22
CA PHE A 16 -27.33 -5.40 -6.48
C PHE A 16 -26.24 -5.20 -5.41
N PHE A 17 -25.78 -6.28 -4.78
CA PHE A 17 -24.77 -6.20 -3.71
C PHE A 17 -23.32 -6.11 -4.23
N SER A 18 -23.04 -6.70 -5.40
CA SER A 18 -21.69 -6.74 -5.96
C SER A 18 -20.97 -5.37 -6.10
N PRO A 19 -21.58 -4.28 -6.63
CA PRO A 19 -20.89 -3.00 -6.74
C PRO A 19 -20.58 -2.37 -5.37
N LYS A 20 -21.49 -2.51 -4.40
CA LYS A 20 -21.28 -2.00 -3.03
C LYS A 20 -20.14 -2.76 -2.32
N MET A 21 -20.03 -4.06 -2.56
CA MET A 21 -18.94 -4.86 -2.02
C MET A 21 -17.58 -4.45 -2.59
N LEU A 22 -17.50 -4.15 -3.90
CA LEU A 22 -16.26 -3.65 -4.50
C LEU A 22 -15.84 -2.30 -3.90
N GLN A 23 -16.79 -1.38 -3.69
CA GLN A 23 -16.53 -0.10 -3.03
C GLN A 23 -16.02 -0.28 -1.60
N PHE A 24 -16.61 -1.21 -0.84
CA PHE A 24 -16.18 -1.50 0.53
C PHE A 24 -14.76 -2.06 0.59
N ILE A 25 -14.40 -2.99 -0.31
CA ILE A 25 -13.03 -3.53 -0.41
C ILE A 25 -12.04 -2.41 -0.72
N ASN A 26 -12.33 -1.60 -1.73
CA ASN A 26 -11.46 -0.49 -2.12
C ASN A 26 -11.29 0.54 -1.00
N PHE A 27 -12.36 0.82 -0.25
CA PHE A 27 -12.30 1.69 0.94
C PHE A 27 -11.36 1.11 2.00
N GLY A 28 -11.47 -0.19 2.30
CA GLY A 28 -10.59 -0.88 3.25
C GLY A 28 -9.12 -0.82 2.83
N GLU A 29 -8.84 -1.08 1.56
CA GLU A 29 -7.48 -1.04 0.99
C GLU A 29 -6.89 0.38 1.02
N LYS A 30 -7.70 1.40 0.67
CA LYS A 30 -7.28 2.80 0.76
C LYS A 30 -7.05 3.23 2.21
N SER A 31 -7.88 2.75 3.15
CA SER A 31 -7.68 3.00 4.58
C SER A 31 -6.40 2.35 5.08
N GLN A 32 -6.09 1.13 4.64
CA GLN A 32 -4.83 0.47 4.96
C GLN A 32 -3.64 1.25 4.39
N LEU A 33 -3.72 1.69 3.13
CA LEU A 33 -2.70 2.53 2.50
C LEU A 33 -2.41 3.80 3.31
N LYS A 34 -3.44 4.51 3.77
CA LYS A 34 -3.29 5.70 4.63
C LYS A 34 -2.55 5.36 5.93
N VAL A 35 -2.92 4.26 6.59
CA VAL A 35 -2.28 3.81 7.83
C VAL A 35 -0.81 3.46 7.58
N ASP A 36 -0.52 2.66 6.56
CA ASP A 36 0.85 2.26 6.20
C ASP A 36 1.70 3.49 5.86
N PHE A 37 1.16 4.42 5.07
CA PHE A 37 1.83 5.67 4.69
C PHE A 37 2.16 6.55 5.90
N ALA A 38 1.21 6.72 6.83
CA ALA A 38 1.42 7.45 8.06
C ALA A 38 2.47 6.79 8.96
N LEU A 39 2.45 5.46 9.08
CA LEU A 39 3.43 4.70 9.86
C LEU A 39 4.85 4.84 9.29
N ILE A 40 5.00 4.69 7.96
CA ILE A 40 6.29 4.85 7.26
C ILE A 40 6.84 6.26 7.50
N ASN A 41 6.03 7.30 7.28
CA ASN A 41 6.48 8.68 7.46
C ASN A 41 6.75 9.05 8.92
N SER A 42 5.98 8.51 9.86
CA SER A 42 6.24 8.67 11.30
C SER A 42 7.56 8.03 11.71
N ALA A 43 7.84 6.81 11.23
CA ALA A 43 9.12 6.13 11.50
C ALA A 43 10.31 6.88 10.88
N LEU A 44 10.15 7.45 9.67
CA LEU A 44 11.16 8.29 9.05
C LEU A 44 11.39 9.60 9.82
N ALA A 45 10.33 10.24 10.33
CA ALA A 45 10.44 11.43 11.16
C ALA A 45 11.17 11.14 12.48
N GLN A 46 10.87 10.01 13.12
CA GLN A 46 11.55 9.58 14.34
C GLN A 46 13.05 9.31 14.10
N ASN A 47 13.38 8.65 12.98
CA ASN A 47 14.78 8.40 12.61
C ASN A 47 15.54 9.71 12.36
N ARG A 48 14.93 10.67 11.65
CA ARG A 48 15.52 12.00 11.44
C ARG A 48 15.79 12.72 12.75
N ALA A 49 14.80 12.78 13.64
CA ALA A 49 14.95 13.40 14.96
C ALA A 49 16.08 12.74 15.78
N LYS A 50 16.20 11.41 15.75
CA LYS A 50 17.28 10.68 16.42
C LYS A 50 18.65 11.00 15.84
N ASN A 51 18.75 11.11 14.51
CA ASN A 51 20.00 11.44 13.82
C ASN A 51 20.46 12.87 14.13
N ASP A 52 19.53 13.83 14.15
CA ASP A 52 19.80 15.22 14.51
C ASP A 52 20.34 15.34 15.94
N LEU A 53 19.74 14.61 16.89
CA LEU A 53 20.20 14.57 18.29
C LEU A 53 21.59 13.95 18.47
N LEU A 54 21.90 12.92 17.68
CA LEU A 54 23.18 12.20 17.77
C LEU A 54 24.30 12.84 16.95
N GLN A 55 24.06 13.96 16.26
CA GLN A 55 24.97 14.56 15.28
C GLN A 55 25.50 13.57 14.23
N ASN A 56 24.75 12.50 13.99
CA ASN A 56 25.10 11.44 13.05
C ASN A 56 24.31 11.64 11.77
N SER A 57 24.99 11.90 10.66
CA SER A 57 24.41 12.09 9.32
C SER A 57 24.01 10.77 8.64
N ILE A 58 23.49 9.79 9.39
CA ILE A 58 23.08 8.51 8.82
C ILE A 58 21.76 8.69 8.08
N ASN A 59 21.84 9.12 6.83
CA ASN A 59 20.70 9.12 5.94
C ASN A 59 20.26 7.67 5.68
N LEU A 60 18.99 7.37 5.98
CA LEU A 60 18.36 6.12 5.55
C LEU A 60 18.21 6.16 4.03
N TYR A 61 19.20 5.65 3.31
CA TYR A 61 19.15 5.55 1.85
C TYR A 61 18.23 4.40 1.36
N GLN A 62 17.90 3.45 2.25
CA GLN A 62 17.08 2.28 1.96
C GLN A 62 16.16 1.95 3.14
N LEU A 63 14.87 1.71 2.84
CA LEU A 63 13.86 1.38 3.85
C LEU A 63 13.82 -0.12 4.20
N ASP A 64 14.42 -0.95 3.36
CA ASP A 64 14.53 -2.40 3.52
C ASP A 64 15.61 -2.97 2.59
N SER A 65 15.90 -4.26 2.78
CA SER A 65 16.78 -5.06 1.91
C SER A 65 16.00 -5.94 0.94
N ALA A 66 14.70 -5.69 0.72
CA ALA A 66 13.87 -6.51 -0.13
C ALA A 66 14.32 -6.43 -1.59
N ARG A 67 14.21 -7.56 -2.29
CA ARG A 67 14.47 -7.65 -3.73
C ARG A 67 13.30 -7.08 -4.54
N VAL A 68 13.64 -6.43 -5.65
CA VAL A 68 12.67 -5.83 -6.57
C VAL A 68 11.81 -6.91 -7.21
N ASN A 69 10.50 -6.68 -7.20
CA ASN A 69 9.49 -7.51 -7.85
C ASN A 69 9.48 -9.00 -7.43
N ILE A 70 9.84 -9.27 -6.17
CA ILE A 70 9.76 -10.62 -5.58
C ILE A 70 8.68 -10.64 -4.51
N LYS A 71 7.88 -11.71 -4.49
CA LYS A 71 6.81 -11.93 -3.50
C LYS A 71 7.38 -12.33 -2.14
N ASN A 72 6.67 -11.98 -1.06
CA ASN A 72 6.96 -12.34 0.34
C ASN A 72 8.29 -11.80 0.88
N GLU A 73 8.88 -10.81 0.23
CA GLU A 73 10.00 -10.07 0.79
C GLU A 73 9.50 -9.10 1.88
N LYS A 74 10.41 -8.73 2.77
CA LYS A 74 10.12 -7.89 3.92
C LYS A 74 10.31 -6.43 3.55
N LEU A 75 9.22 -5.73 3.26
CA LEU A 75 9.24 -4.31 2.96
C LEU A 75 9.30 -3.48 4.24
N PHE A 76 9.97 -2.33 4.15
CA PHE A 76 10.13 -1.34 5.22
C PHE A 76 10.74 -1.88 6.51
N SER A 77 11.47 -3.00 6.45
CA SER A 77 12.04 -3.71 7.61
C SER A 77 13.05 -2.89 8.41
N ASN A 78 13.64 -1.85 7.82
CA ASN A 78 14.62 -1.01 8.50
C ASN A 78 13.96 0.09 9.35
N ILE A 79 12.66 0.34 9.15
CA ILE A 79 11.93 1.45 9.81
C ILE A 79 10.69 0.99 10.58
N LEU A 80 10.02 -0.09 10.16
CA LEU A 80 8.83 -0.62 10.84
C LEU A 80 9.19 -1.79 11.76
N GLN A 81 8.53 -1.87 12.93
CA GLN A 81 8.69 -3.00 13.85
C GLN A 81 8.11 -4.31 13.28
N LYS A 82 7.04 -4.18 12.50
CA LYS A 82 6.40 -5.28 11.78
C LYS A 82 6.57 -5.02 10.29
N ASP A 83 7.20 -5.96 9.62
CA ASP A 83 7.43 -5.93 8.18
C ASP A 83 6.13 -6.12 7.40
N ILE A 84 6.07 -5.49 6.23
CA ILE A 84 5.01 -5.69 5.25
C ILE A 84 5.50 -6.70 4.22
N LYS A 85 4.73 -7.76 3.95
CA LYS A 85 5.08 -8.74 2.92
C LYS A 85 4.76 -8.20 1.54
N SER A 86 5.71 -8.31 0.62
CA SER A 86 5.55 -7.85 -0.75
C SER A 86 4.68 -8.78 -1.62
N THR A 87 4.03 -8.18 -2.61
CA THR A 87 3.56 -8.84 -3.83
C THR A 87 4.51 -8.51 -5.02
N THR A 88 4.13 -8.91 -6.22
CA THR A 88 4.80 -8.58 -7.50
C THR A 88 3.90 -7.70 -8.37
N THR A 89 4.49 -7.04 -9.37
CA THR A 89 3.80 -6.29 -10.43
C THR A 89 3.07 -7.18 -11.44
N ILE A 90 3.31 -8.50 -11.40
CA ILE A 90 2.60 -9.49 -12.21
C ILE A 90 1.34 -9.93 -11.46
N GLU A 91 1.46 -10.26 -10.17
CA GLU A 91 0.33 -10.72 -9.35
C GLU A 91 -0.61 -9.57 -8.96
N LYS A 92 -0.06 -8.37 -8.69
CA LYS A 92 -0.80 -7.16 -8.31
C LYS A 92 -1.87 -7.42 -7.25
N GLN A 93 -1.48 -8.19 -6.22
CA GLN A 93 -2.40 -8.55 -5.15
C GLN A 93 -2.99 -7.28 -4.51
N SER A 94 -4.32 -7.23 -4.51
CA SER A 94 -5.09 -6.13 -3.92
C SER A 94 -4.79 -5.95 -2.42
N GLY A 95 -4.71 -4.70 -1.96
CA GLY A 95 -4.35 -4.34 -0.59
C GLY A 95 -2.89 -4.63 -0.22
N SER A 96 -2.01 -4.77 -1.21
CA SER A 96 -0.62 -5.19 -1.00
C SER A 96 0.38 -4.25 -1.67
N TRP A 97 1.60 -4.24 -1.12
CA TRP A 97 2.73 -3.45 -1.59
C TRP A 97 3.67 -4.28 -2.47
N ALA A 98 4.25 -3.70 -3.51
CA ALA A 98 5.40 -4.26 -4.22
C ALA A 98 6.56 -3.27 -4.24
N LYS A 99 7.77 -3.81 -4.26
CA LYS A 99 8.98 -3.04 -4.53
C LYS A 99 9.29 -3.08 -6.02
N VAL A 100 9.43 -1.91 -6.63
CA VAL A 100 9.68 -1.78 -8.08
C VAL A 100 11.03 -1.14 -8.40
N GLY A 101 11.66 -0.52 -7.41
CA GLY A 101 13.01 0.02 -7.49
C GLY A 101 13.71 -0.03 -6.14
N ASN A 102 14.92 0.51 -6.06
CA ASN A 102 15.66 0.56 -4.79
C ASN A 102 14.96 1.45 -3.75
N LYS A 103 14.27 2.49 -4.22
CA LYS A 103 13.57 3.49 -3.42
C LYS A 103 12.09 3.60 -3.77
N ASP A 104 11.62 2.76 -4.71
CA ASP A 104 10.33 2.91 -5.36
C ASP A 104 9.42 1.73 -5.07
N TYR A 105 8.18 2.04 -4.75
CA TYR A 105 7.18 1.09 -4.28
C TYR A 105 5.83 1.38 -4.94
N ILE A 106 5.01 0.35 -5.08
CA ILE A 106 3.65 0.46 -5.58
C ILE A 106 2.71 -0.20 -4.58
N PHE A 107 1.61 0.47 -4.24
CA PHE A 107 0.49 -0.14 -3.54
C PHE A 107 -0.65 -0.42 -4.52
N PHE A 108 -1.18 -1.63 -4.50
CA PHE A 108 -2.29 -2.04 -5.37
C PHE A 108 -3.59 -2.03 -4.58
N THR A 109 -4.60 -1.33 -5.12
CA THR A 109 -5.99 -1.51 -4.74
C THR A 109 -6.72 -2.28 -5.83
N LYS A 110 -7.98 -2.65 -5.58
CA LYS A 110 -8.84 -3.33 -6.55
C LYS A 110 -9.02 -2.53 -7.84
N THR A 111 -8.89 -1.21 -7.79
CA THR A 111 -9.24 -0.30 -8.89
C THR A 111 -8.09 0.59 -9.36
N GLN A 112 -7.04 0.75 -8.55
CA GLN A 112 -6.01 1.78 -8.74
C GLN A 112 -4.65 1.31 -8.20
N GLU A 113 -3.59 1.84 -8.79
CA GLU A 113 -2.21 1.69 -8.32
C GLU A 113 -1.70 3.04 -7.79
N TYR A 114 -0.93 2.99 -6.70
CA TYR A 114 -0.34 4.15 -6.05
C TYR A 114 1.17 3.97 -6.02
N GLU A 115 1.89 4.86 -6.68
CA GLU A 115 3.35 4.83 -6.80
C GLU A 115 3.97 5.76 -5.77
N PHE A 116 5.04 5.28 -5.13
CA PHE A 116 5.76 5.98 -4.08
C PHE A 116 7.26 5.91 -4.29
N SER A 117 7.97 6.94 -3.81
CA SER A 117 9.43 6.98 -3.84
C SER A 117 9.99 7.60 -2.57
N LEU A 118 11.13 7.09 -2.11
CA LEU A 118 11.93 7.72 -1.05
C LEU A 118 12.85 8.80 -1.67
N LYS A 119 12.56 10.07 -1.40
CA LYS A 119 13.35 11.22 -1.84
C LYS A 119 13.82 12.02 -0.64
N ASP A 120 15.13 12.23 -0.52
CA ASP A 120 15.74 13.04 0.55
C ASP A 120 15.28 12.70 1.97
N GLY A 121 15.00 11.41 2.22
CA GLY A 121 14.52 10.92 3.53
C GLY A 121 13.01 11.06 3.76
N PHE A 122 12.26 11.50 2.75
CA PHE A 122 10.80 11.59 2.74
C PHE A 122 10.20 10.51 1.84
N PHE A 123 9.13 9.87 2.31
CA PHE A 123 8.40 8.89 1.51
C PHE A 123 7.19 9.55 0.89
N GLU A 124 7.23 9.76 -0.42
CA GLU A 124 6.28 10.58 -1.16
C GLU A 124 5.46 9.76 -2.14
N CYS A 125 4.19 10.11 -2.30
CA CYS A 125 3.36 9.63 -3.41
C CYS A 125 3.76 10.37 -4.69
N ILE A 126 4.17 9.63 -5.72
CA ILE A 126 4.63 10.16 -7.00
C ILE A 126 3.62 9.93 -8.14
N SER A 127 2.48 9.30 -7.84
CA SER A 127 1.35 9.22 -8.77
C SER A 127 0.78 10.59 -9.11
N GLN A 128 -0.17 10.63 -10.05
CA GLN A 128 -0.90 11.86 -10.39
C GLN A 128 -1.53 12.48 -9.14
N LYS A 129 -1.55 13.83 -9.09
CA LYS A 129 -1.99 14.59 -7.91
C LYS A 129 -3.37 14.15 -7.39
N GLU A 130 -4.33 13.93 -8.29
CA GLU A 130 -5.69 13.48 -7.97
C GLU A 130 -5.73 12.14 -7.22
N ILE A 131 -4.76 11.26 -7.51
CA ILE A 131 -4.61 9.95 -6.86
C ILE A 131 -4.04 10.15 -5.44
N CYS A 132 -3.02 11.01 -5.31
CA CYS A 132 -2.32 11.27 -4.04
C CYS A 132 -3.08 12.20 -3.08
N GLU A 133 -4.00 13.06 -3.57
CA GLU A 133 -4.68 14.13 -2.82
C GLU A 133 -5.52 13.64 -1.62
N ASN A 134 -5.70 12.33 -1.52
CA ASN A 134 -6.47 11.69 -0.46
C ASN A 134 -5.61 10.82 0.47
N LEU A 135 -4.28 10.97 0.48
CA LEU A 135 -3.39 10.21 1.37
C LEU A 135 -3.02 10.95 2.66
N ASP A 136 -3.18 12.26 2.67
CA ASP A 136 -3.11 13.10 3.87
C ASP A 136 -4.32 12.87 4.82
#